data_AF-A0A940FZ65-F1
#
_entry.id   AF-A0A940FZ65-F1
#
_cell.length_a   1.000
_cell.length_b   1.000
_cell.length_c   1.000
_cell.angle_alpha   90.00
_cell.angle_beta   90.00
_cell.angle_gamma   90.00
#
_symmetry.space_group_name_H-M   'P 1'
#
loop_
_entity.id
_entity.type
_entity.pdbx_description
1 polymer ?
#
loop_
_entity_poly.entity_id
_entity_poly.type
_entity_poly.pdbx_seq_one_letter_code
_entity_poly.pdbx_strand_id
1 'polypeptide(L)'
;VLTPWGDRPPPPPRRSGPWPGALPAPHPATVYREPVPVAVEGVHGERVRVTDRGALLGEPAWITADGSRRRVTAWAGPWPLVERGWDPGAVRRTHRFQVVDAAGRAFALLLDEDAWSAEGRYD
;
A
#
# COMPACT_ATOMS: atom_id res chain seq x y z
N VAL A 1 7.46 32.85 -25.54
CA VAL A 1 8.89 32.83 -25.96
C VAL A 1 9.14 31.49 -26.62
N LEU A 2 9.59 31.48 -27.88
CA LEU A 2 9.98 30.26 -28.58
C LEU A 2 11.44 29.97 -28.24
N THR A 3 11.75 28.78 -27.75
CA THR A 3 13.13 28.36 -27.48
C THR A 3 13.70 27.70 -28.74
N PRO A 4 14.85 28.16 -29.26
CA PRO A 4 15.49 27.54 -30.42
C PRO A 4 15.82 26.07 -30.16
N TRP A 5 15.80 25.27 -31.21
CA TRP A 5 16.17 23.86 -31.13
C TRP A 5 17.66 23.72 -30.79
N GLY A 6 17.97 22.95 -29.74
CA GLY A 6 19.34 22.76 -29.22
C GLY A 6 19.60 23.47 -27.88
N ASP A 7 18.78 24.47 -27.52
CA ASP A 7 18.86 25.08 -26.19
C ASP A 7 18.13 24.22 -25.16
N ARG A 8 18.83 23.93 -24.05
CA ARG A 8 18.25 23.18 -22.95
C ARG A 8 17.19 24.04 -22.27
N PRO A 9 15.91 23.61 -22.21
CA PRO A 9 14.90 24.34 -21.46
C PRO A 9 15.33 24.48 -20.00
N PRO A 10 14.97 25.58 -19.32
CA PRO A 10 15.28 25.75 -17.91
C PRO A 10 14.79 24.53 -17.13
N PRO A 11 15.55 24.06 -16.14
CA PRO A 11 15.14 22.89 -15.36
C PRO A 11 13.75 23.14 -14.76
N PRO A 12 12.86 22.14 -14.78
CA PRO A 12 11.54 22.30 -14.20
C PRO A 12 11.66 22.69 -12.72
N PRO A 13 10.69 23.44 -12.18
CA PRO A 13 10.67 23.78 -10.77
C PRO A 13 10.79 22.51 -9.93
N ARG A 14 11.58 22.57 -8.85
CA ARG A 14 11.70 21.45 -7.91
C ARG A 14 10.32 21.12 -7.37
N ARG A 15 9.88 19.88 -7.55
CA ARG A 15 8.64 19.38 -6.93
C ARG A 15 8.80 19.45 -5.41
N SER A 16 7.98 20.28 -4.76
CA SER A 16 8.05 20.52 -3.31
C SER A 16 7.08 19.65 -2.49
N GLY A 17 6.57 18.56 -3.07
CA GLY A 17 5.69 17.61 -2.41
C GLY A 17 6.37 16.26 -2.18
N PRO A 18 5.82 15.43 -1.29
CA PRO A 18 6.26 14.05 -1.17
C PRO A 18 6.18 13.35 -2.53
N TRP A 19 7.06 12.38 -2.75
CA TRP A 19 6.97 11.53 -3.93
C TRP A 19 5.59 10.86 -3.97
N PRO A 20 4.97 10.73 -5.17
CA PRO A 20 3.76 9.93 -5.32
C PRO A 20 3.97 8.54 -4.69
N GLY A 21 3.11 8.19 -3.73
CA GLY A 21 3.20 6.92 -2.98
C GLY A 21 4.01 6.95 -1.68
N ALA A 22 4.58 8.11 -1.29
CA ALA A 22 5.21 8.26 0.01
C ALA A 22 4.15 8.23 1.13
N LEU A 23 4.44 7.47 2.19
CA LEU A 23 3.62 7.45 3.39
C LEU A 23 3.81 8.75 4.18
N PRO A 24 2.73 9.40 4.66
CA PRO A 24 2.86 10.48 5.62
C PRO A 24 3.41 9.96 6.95
N ALA A 25 4.00 10.85 7.75
CA ALA A 25 4.35 10.52 9.13
C ALA A 25 3.09 10.21 9.96
N PRO A 26 3.18 9.34 10.99
CA PRO A 26 4.37 8.61 11.40
C PRO A 26 4.73 7.50 10.41
N HIS A 27 6.02 7.23 10.23
CA HIS A 27 6.48 6.09 9.43
C HIS A 27 6.53 4.82 10.30
N PRO A 28 6.42 3.63 9.70
CA PRO A 28 6.65 2.37 10.42
C PRO A 28 8.06 2.38 11.04
N ALA A 29 8.16 2.04 12.32
CA ALA A 29 9.45 1.89 13.00
C ALA A 29 10.18 0.63 12.53
N THR A 30 9.42 -0.39 12.11
CA THR A 30 9.95 -1.59 11.46
C THR A 30 9.52 -1.62 9.99
N VAL A 31 10.48 -1.73 9.07
CA VAL A 31 10.25 -1.98 7.65
C VAL A 31 10.91 -3.31 7.29
N TYR A 32 10.15 -4.24 6.73
CA TYR A 32 10.67 -5.55 6.37
C TYR A 32 11.42 -5.48 5.04
N ARG A 33 12.61 -6.09 4.98
CA ARG A 33 13.40 -6.16 3.74
C ARG A 33 12.66 -6.94 2.64
N GLU A 34 11.99 -8.01 3.04
CA GLU A 34 11.08 -8.78 2.20
C GLU A 34 9.70 -8.73 2.87
N PRO A 35 8.63 -8.39 2.13
CA PRO A 35 7.29 -8.35 2.72
C PRO A 35 6.91 -9.68 3.38
N VAL A 36 6.41 -9.61 4.62
CA VAL A 36 6.07 -10.81 5.40
C VAL A 36 4.64 -11.24 5.08
N PRO A 37 4.38 -12.49 4.70
CA PRO A 37 3.01 -12.95 4.43
C PRO A 37 2.09 -12.79 5.64
N VAL A 38 0.90 -12.24 5.41
CA VAL A 38 -0.18 -12.16 6.40
C VAL A 38 -1.50 -12.58 5.75
N ALA A 39 -2.56 -12.75 6.51
CA ALA A 39 -3.91 -12.91 5.96
C ALA A 39 -4.83 -11.82 6.50
N VAL A 40 -5.67 -11.26 5.65
CA VAL A 40 -6.74 -10.34 6.02
C VAL A 40 -8.06 -10.88 5.50
N GLU A 41 -9.03 -10.98 6.39
CA GLU A 41 -10.35 -11.55 6.12
C GLU A 41 -11.45 -10.60 6.60
N GLY A 42 -12.61 -10.70 5.95
CA GLY A 42 -13.82 -10.00 6.35
C GLY A 42 -14.55 -10.68 7.50
N VAL A 43 -15.67 -10.09 7.90
CA VAL A 43 -16.33 -10.41 9.18
C VAL A 43 -16.76 -11.87 9.28
N HIS A 44 -17.11 -12.49 8.15
CA HIS A 44 -17.51 -13.89 8.04
C HIS A 44 -16.38 -14.81 7.53
N GLY A 45 -15.13 -14.33 7.51
CA GLY A 45 -13.98 -15.07 6.98
C GLY A 45 -13.87 -15.01 5.45
N GLU A 46 -14.67 -14.16 4.79
CA GLU A 46 -14.57 -13.93 3.36
C GLU A 46 -13.26 -13.21 2.99
N ARG A 47 -12.81 -13.38 1.74
CA ARG A 47 -11.63 -12.68 1.24
C ARG A 47 -11.92 -11.19 1.07
N VAL A 48 -10.99 -10.35 1.54
CA VAL A 48 -10.95 -8.92 1.20
C VAL A 48 -10.22 -8.75 -0.14
N ARG A 49 -10.84 -8.09 -1.11
CA ARG A 49 -10.29 -7.88 -2.46
C ARG A 49 -10.47 -6.45 -2.93
N VAL A 50 -9.65 -6.03 -3.88
CA VAL A 50 -9.83 -4.75 -4.57
C VAL A 50 -10.13 -5.02 -6.05
N THR A 51 -11.23 -4.47 -6.55
CA THR A 51 -11.61 -4.59 -7.96
C THR A 51 -10.69 -3.79 -8.87
N ASP A 52 -10.75 -4.02 -10.19
CA ASP A 52 -9.99 -3.26 -11.19
C ASP A 52 -10.25 -1.74 -11.15
N ARG A 53 -11.39 -1.31 -10.59
CA ARG A 53 -11.75 0.10 -10.39
C ARG A 53 -11.34 0.66 -9.03
N GLY A 54 -10.60 -0.11 -8.23
CA GLY A 54 -10.15 0.30 -6.90
C GLY A 54 -11.20 0.16 -5.79
N ALA A 55 -12.38 -0.40 -6.08
CA ALA A 55 -13.41 -0.61 -5.05
C ALA A 55 -13.05 -1.82 -4.16
N LEU A 56 -13.19 -1.65 -2.85
CA LEU A 56 -12.96 -2.70 -1.86
C LEU A 56 -14.19 -3.61 -1.73
N LEU A 57 -13.96 -4.92 -1.78
CA LEU A 57 -14.95 -5.96 -1.53
C LEU A 57 -14.57 -6.72 -0.26
N GLY A 58 -15.48 -6.77 0.71
CA GLY A 58 -15.20 -7.28 2.06
C GLY A 58 -14.48 -6.23 2.91
N GLU A 59 -14.93 -6.01 4.13
CA GLU A 59 -14.30 -5.06 5.04
C GLU A 59 -13.23 -5.77 5.89
N PRO A 60 -11.98 -5.26 6.00
CA PRO A 60 -10.96 -5.81 6.88
C PRO A 60 -11.47 -5.95 8.33
N ALA A 61 -11.74 -7.19 8.75
CA ALA A 61 -12.30 -7.47 10.07
C ALA A 61 -11.36 -8.35 10.91
N TRP A 62 -10.52 -9.15 10.27
CA TRP A 62 -9.55 -10.03 10.91
C TRP A 62 -8.21 -9.94 10.20
N ILE A 63 -7.14 -9.96 10.99
CA ILE A 63 -5.76 -10.11 10.51
C ILE A 63 -5.12 -11.31 11.20
N THR A 64 -4.46 -12.15 10.43
CA THR A 64 -3.59 -13.22 10.94
C THR A 64 -2.15 -12.86 10.61
N ALA A 65 -1.38 -12.58 11.66
CA ALA A 65 0.05 -12.28 11.58
C ALA A 65 0.78 -13.05 12.68
N ASP A 66 1.98 -13.56 12.39
CA ASP A 66 2.79 -14.37 13.32
C ASP A 66 1.99 -15.57 13.90
N GLY A 67 1.16 -16.21 13.07
CA GLY A 67 0.30 -17.33 13.46
C GLY A 67 -0.89 -16.95 14.37
N SER A 68 -1.07 -15.66 14.69
CA SER A 68 -2.11 -15.19 15.60
C SER A 68 -3.19 -14.42 14.84
N ARG A 69 -4.43 -14.91 14.88
CA ARG A 69 -5.60 -14.23 14.35
C ARG A 69 -6.16 -13.23 15.36
N ARG A 70 -6.30 -11.97 14.97
CA ARG A 70 -6.82 -10.88 15.82
C ARG A 70 -7.84 -10.05 15.05
N ARG A 71 -8.78 -9.45 15.77
CA ARG A 71 -9.77 -8.54 15.20
C ARG A 71 -9.09 -7.26 14.75
N VAL A 72 -9.48 -6.73 13.59
CA VAL A 72 -9.12 -5.39 13.13
C VAL A 72 -9.99 -4.37 13.85
N THR A 73 -9.36 -3.35 14.43
CA THR A 73 -10.04 -2.27 15.18
C THR A 73 -10.13 -0.98 14.38
N ALA A 74 -9.18 -0.75 13.46
CA ALA A 74 -9.21 0.37 12.52
C ALA A 74 -8.42 0.01 11.26
N TRP A 75 -8.77 0.60 10.14
CA TRP A 75 -8.01 0.47 8.90
C TRP A 75 -8.21 1.68 7.98
N ALA A 76 -7.28 1.86 7.04
CA ALA A 76 -7.34 2.87 5.99
C ALA A 76 -6.78 2.33 4.67
N GLY A 77 -7.26 2.87 3.54
CA GLY A 77 -6.97 2.40 2.19
C GLY A 77 -8.27 2.05 1.42
N PRO A 78 -8.18 1.36 0.27
CA PRO A 78 -6.97 1.00 -0.46
C PRO A 78 -6.31 2.21 -1.13
N TRP A 79 -4.98 2.30 -1.06
CA TRP A 79 -4.21 3.24 -1.90
C TRP A 79 -3.49 2.49 -3.02
N PRO A 80 -3.71 2.82 -4.30
CA PRO A 80 -3.06 2.12 -5.40
C PRO A 80 -1.57 2.48 -5.50
N LEU A 81 -0.74 1.45 -5.68
CA LEU A 81 0.67 1.53 -6.02
C LEU A 81 0.85 0.92 -7.40
N VAL A 82 1.28 1.74 -8.36
CA VAL A 82 1.56 1.30 -9.73
C VAL A 82 3.06 1.38 -9.98
N GLU A 83 3.70 0.21 -10.06
CA GLU A 83 5.11 0.11 -10.42
C GLU A 83 5.25 -0.13 -11.92
N ARG A 84 6.32 0.43 -12.51
CA ARG A 84 6.65 0.27 -13.93
C ARG A 84 5.49 0.59 -14.87
N GLY A 85 4.70 1.63 -14.54
CA GLY A 85 3.55 2.08 -15.34
C GLY A 85 3.88 2.43 -16.80
N TRP A 86 5.15 2.62 -17.13
CA TRP A 86 5.66 2.90 -18.47
C TRP A 86 5.95 1.65 -19.32
N ASP A 87 5.97 0.46 -18.71
CA ASP A 87 6.23 -0.81 -19.40
C ASP A 87 5.02 -1.75 -19.21
N PRO A 88 4.12 -1.85 -20.22
CA PRO A 88 2.94 -2.68 -20.14
C PRO A 88 3.20 -4.15 -19.78
N GLY A 89 4.37 -4.70 -20.14
CA GLY A 89 4.74 -6.08 -19.84
C GLY A 89 5.26 -6.29 -18.42
N ALA A 90 5.56 -5.21 -17.70
CA ALA A 90 6.14 -5.25 -16.37
C ALA A 90 5.33 -4.46 -15.33
N VAL A 91 4.17 -3.87 -15.70
CA VAL A 91 3.27 -3.17 -14.77
C VAL A 91 2.91 -4.07 -13.60
N ARG A 92 3.09 -3.56 -12.39
CA ARG A 92 2.60 -4.20 -11.17
C ARG A 92 1.64 -3.26 -10.46
N ARG A 93 0.50 -3.78 -10.02
CA ARG A 93 -0.53 -3.03 -9.31
C ARG A 93 -0.79 -3.67 -7.96
N THR A 94 -0.36 -3.00 -6.90
CA THR A 94 -0.63 -3.41 -5.53
C THR A 94 -1.46 -2.34 -4.83
N HIS A 95 -2.10 -2.71 -3.74
CA HIS A 95 -2.89 -1.79 -2.93
C HIS A 95 -2.33 -1.76 -1.52
N ARG A 96 -2.01 -0.57 -1.03
CA ARG A 96 -1.55 -0.39 0.34
C ARG A 96 -2.72 -0.18 1.28
N PHE A 97 -2.59 -0.76 2.46
CA PHE A 97 -3.50 -0.56 3.59
C PHE A 97 -2.70 -0.24 4.85
N GLN A 98 -3.33 0.49 5.77
CA GLN A 98 -2.91 0.57 7.16
C GLN A 98 -3.95 -0.14 8.02
N VAL A 99 -3.53 -1.04 8.90
CA VAL A 99 -4.43 -1.87 9.72
C VAL A 99 -3.97 -1.85 11.17
N VAL A 100 -4.90 -1.68 12.11
CA VAL A 100 -4.68 -1.80 13.54
C VAL A 100 -5.42 -3.02 14.06
N ASP A 101 -4.75 -3.88 14.82
CA ASP A 101 -5.38 -5.05 15.44
C ASP A 101 -5.86 -4.76 16.88
N ALA A 102 -6.59 -5.71 17.45
CA ALA A 102 -7.14 -5.61 18.81
C ALA A 102 -6.08 -5.65 19.93
N ALA A 103 -4.82 -5.98 19.60
CA ALA A 103 -3.69 -5.85 20.53
C ALA A 103 -3.00 -4.48 20.42
N GLY A 104 -3.51 -3.57 19.59
CA GLY A 104 -2.95 -2.24 19.37
C GLY A 104 -1.77 -2.22 18.39
N ARG A 105 -1.46 -3.35 17.73
CA ARG A 105 -0.38 -3.40 16.74
C ARG A 105 -0.87 -2.81 15.43
N ALA A 106 -0.11 -1.91 14.84
CA ALA A 106 -0.43 -1.34 13.54
C ALA A 106 0.53 -1.82 12.45
N PHE A 107 -0.01 -2.08 11.26
CA PHE A 107 0.71 -2.65 10.13
C PHE A 107 0.54 -1.79 8.88
N ALA A 108 1.60 -1.69 8.09
CA ALA A 108 1.53 -1.27 6.69
C ALA A 108 1.49 -2.53 5.83
N LEU A 109 0.40 -2.73 5.11
CA LEU A 109 0.12 -3.94 4.33
C LEU A 109 0.07 -3.63 2.83
N LEU A 110 0.42 -4.63 2.03
CA LEU A 110 0.27 -4.67 0.59
C LEU A 110 -0.66 -5.83 0.22
N LEU A 111 -1.62 -5.54 -0.68
CA LEU A 111 -2.43 -6.52 -1.37
C LEU A 111 -2.02 -6.54 -2.86
N ASP A 112 -1.49 -7.68 -3.29
CA ASP A 112 -1.16 -7.97 -4.69
C ASP A 112 -2.11 -9.08 -5.17
N GLU A 113 -3.06 -8.73 -6.04
CA GLU A 113 -4.22 -9.57 -6.40
C GLU A 113 -5.00 -10.05 -5.17
N ASP A 114 -4.74 -11.28 -4.71
CA ASP A 114 -5.34 -11.92 -3.52
C ASP A 114 -4.31 -12.16 -2.39
N ALA A 115 -3.04 -11.81 -2.62
CA ALA A 115 -1.94 -12.08 -1.69
C ALA A 115 -1.67 -10.88 -0.77
N TRP A 116 -1.81 -11.12 0.53
CA TRP A 116 -1.54 -10.13 1.57
C TRP A 116 -0.12 -10.28 2.11
N SER A 117 0.56 -9.14 2.29
CA SER A 117 1.85 -9.08 2.95
C SER A 117 1.99 -7.81 3.79
N ALA A 118 2.80 -7.85 4.85
CA ALA A 118 3.20 -6.68 5.62
C ALA A 118 4.52 -6.15 5.08
N GLU A 119 4.56 -4.88 4.68
CA GLU A 119 5.79 -4.17 4.34
C GLU A 119 6.45 -3.55 5.59
N GLY A 120 5.67 -3.32 6.66
CA GLY A 120 6.18 -2.78 7.91
C GLY A 120 5.18 -2.82 9.06
N ARG A 121 5.66 -2.46 10.25
CA ARG A 121 4.90 -2.40 11.49
C ARG A 121 5.22 -1.11 12.25
N TYR A 122 4.20 -0.53 12.87
CA TYR A 122 4.34 0.57 13.82
C TYR A 122 4.35 -0.08 15.22
N ASP A 123 5.51 -0.09 15.86
CA ASP A 123 5.75 -0.62 17.21
C ASP A 123 6.35 0.42 18.15
#